data_AF-A0A699PXH7-F1
#
_entry.id   AF-A0A699PXH7-F1
#
_cell.length_a   1.000
_cell.length_b   1.000
_cell.length_c   1.000
_cell.angle_alpha   90.00
_cell.angle_beta   90.00
_cell.angle_gamma   90.00
#
_symmetry.space_group_name_H-M   'P 1'
#
loop_
_entity.id
_entity.type
_entity.pdbx_description
1 polymer ?
#
loop_
_entity_poly.entity_id
_entity_poly.type
_entity_poly.pdbx_seq_one_letter_code
_entity_poly.pdbx_strand_id
1 'polypeptide(L)'
;MVPKKSTRGNPPPPLTQDTVNHMIQESVEAAIRAERERVQNEANHAEGPNVAPVARECTFADFIKCSPITFRGNKGAVGLIRWIEKTEMVFTVSKCTEANKVVKTWAEMMVMMTEDFFPPEEIQRMEVELWNLRVKEMDISSYTTRFNELVILCPRMVPTERKKVEAYIRGLSENIKGEVTSSEPA
;
A
#
# COMPACT_ATOMS: atom_id res chain seq x y z
N MET A 1 -52.91 2.26 68.50
CA MET A 1 -51.47 2.18 68.13
C MET A 1 -51.07 0.71 68.03
N VAL A 2 -50.71 0.25 66.83
CA VAL A 2 -49.78 -0.87 66.57
C VAL A 2 -49.03 -0.49 65.28
N PRO A 3 -47.69 -0.54 65.20
CA PRO A 3 -46.95 0.00 64.06
C PRO A 3 -46.94 -1.00 62.88
N LYS A 4 -47.11 -0.47 61.66
CA LYS A 4 -46.87 -1.20 60.41
C LYS A 4 -45.39 -1.55 60.31
N LYS A 5 -45.06 -2.85 60.21
CA LYS A 5 -43.71 -3.32 59.85
C LYS A 5 -43.38 -2.87 58.43
N SER A 6 -42.40 -1.98 58.32
CA SER A 6 -41.74 -1.60 57.07
C SER A 6 -40.77 -2.72 56.68
N THR A 7 -41.08 -3.45 55.60
CA THR A 7 -40.12 -4.37 54.98
C THR A 7 -39.16 -3.52 54.14
N ARG A 8 -38.10 -3.04 54.78
CA ARG A 8 -36.97 -2.40 54.11
C ARG A 8 -36.28 -3.47 53.26
N GLY A 9 -36.43 -3.39 51.95
CA GLY A 9 -35.67 -4.24 51.02
C GLY A 9 -34.18 -4.06 51.27
N ASN A 10 -33.46 -5.16 51.42
CA ASN A 10 -32.00 -5.13 51.54
C ASN A 10 -31.40 -4.53 50.26
N PRO A 11 -30.38 -3.66 50.36
CA PRO A 11 -29.67 -3.18 49.18
C PRO A 11 -29.02 -4.37 48.45
N PRO A 12 -28.91 -4.33 47.11
CA PRO A 12 -28.25 -5.39 46.36
C PRO A 12 -26.82 -5.60 46.88
N PRO A 13 -26.31 -6.84 46.90
CA PRO A 13 -24.96 -7.10 47.37
C PRO A 13 -23.95 -6.23 46.61
N PRO A 14 -22.94 -5.66 47.28
CA PRO A 14 -21.85 -4.99 46.59
C PRO A 14 -21.26 -5.96 45.56
N LEU A 15 -21.12 -5.52 44.30
CA LEU A 15 -20.36 -6.27 43.30
C LEU A 15 -18.91 -6.38 43.80
N THR A 16 -18.59 -7.52 44.40
CA THR A 16 -17.26 -7.78 44.92
C THR A 16 -16.29 -8.01 43.76
N GLN A 17 -15.01 -7.71 43.98
CA GLN A 17 -13.96 -7.97 43.00
C GLN A 17 -13.96 -9.45 42.57
N ASP A 18 -14.32 -10.36 43.47
CA ASP A 18 -14.42 -11.79 43.18
C ASP A 18 -15.56 -12.12 42.19
N THR A 19 -16.69 -11.41 42.27
CA THR A 19 -17.77 -11.53 41.29
C THR A 19 -17.33 -11.03 39.92
N VAL A 20 -16.61 -9.91 39.87
CA VAL A 20 -16.06 -9.37 38.62
C VAL A 20 -15.03 -10.34 38.03
N ASN A 21 -14.12 -10.86 38.86
CA ASN A 21 -13.11 -11.82 38.42
C ASN A 21 -13.75 -13.13 37.90
N HIS A 22 -14.80 -13.62 38.56
CA HIS A 22 -15.56 -14.79 38.11
C HIS A 22 -16.22 -14.56 36.76
N MET A 23 -16.84 -13.39 36.57
CA MET A 23 -17.46 -13.04 35.29
C MET A 23 -16.43 -12.89 34.17
N ILE A 24 -15.26 -12.32 34.47
CA ILE A 24 -14.14 -12.24 33.52
C ILE A 24 -13.67 -13.66 33.16
N GLN A 25 -13.49 -14.52 34.16
CA GLN A 25 -13.06 -15.90 33.95
C GLN A 25 -14.06 -16.68 33.08
N GLU A 26 -15.36 -16.60 33.38
CA GLU A 26 -16.40 -17.25 32.59
C GLU A 26 -16.45 -16.71 31.15
N SER A 27 -16.28 -15.40 30.97
CA SER A 27 -16.25 -14.76 29.66
C SER A 27 -15.02 -15.19 28.84
N VAL A 28 -13.86 -15.30 29.49
CA VAL A 28 -12.61 -15.78 28.87
C VAL A 28 -12.74 -17.25 28.48
N GLU A 29 -13.28 -18.09 29.35
CA GLU A 29 -13.51 -19.51 29.05
C GLU A 29 -14.54 -19.72 27.94
N ALA A 30 -15.60 -18.91 27.90
CA ALA A 30 -16.58 -18.93 26.81
C ALA A 30 -15.95 -18.51 25.48
N ALA A 31 -15.11 -17.48 25.48
CA ALA A 31 -14.38 -17.04 24.28
C ALA A 31 -13.39 -18.10 23.78
N ILE A 32 -12.67 -18.77 24.69
CA ILE A 32 -11.76 -19.87 24.34
C ILE A 32 -12.54 -21.05 23.74
N ARG A 33 -13.70 -21.40 24.29
CA ARG A 33 -14.56 -22.48 23.73
C ARG A 33 -15.07 -22.11 22.35
N ALA A 34 -15.58 -20.89 22.17
CA ALA A 34 -16.06 -20.41 20.88
C ALA A 34 -14.96 -20.41 19.82
N GLU A 35 -13.74 -20.01 20.15
CA GLU A 35 -12.62 -20.02 19.20
C GLU A 35 -12.18 -21.45 18.86
N ARG A 36 -12.19 -22.39 19.82
CA ARG A 36 -11.92 -23.81 19.55
C ARG A 36 -12.96 -24.43 18.61
N GLU A 37 -14.24 -24.10 18.80
CA GLU A 37 -15.32 -24.53 17.90
C GLU A 37 -15.17 -23.89 16.51
N ARG A 38 -14.77 -22.62 16.44
CA ARG A 38 -14.51 -21.90 15.18
C ARG A 38 -13.35 -22.54 14.39
N VAL A 39 -12.23 -22.82 15.06
CA VAL A 39 -11.06 -23.49 14.47
C VAL A 39 -11.38 -24.92 14.02
N GLN A 40 -12.17 -25.66 14.80
CA GLN A 40 -12.60 -27.01 14.41
C GLN A 40 -13.56 -26.98 13.21
N ASN A 41 -14.47 -25.99 13.15
CA ASN A 41 -15.37 -25.81 12.01
C ASN A 41 -14.63 -25.33 10.76
N GLU A 42 -13.57 -24.51 10.89
CA GLU A 42 -12.65 -24.14 9.80
C GLU A 42 -11.88 -25.36 9.29
N ALA A 43 -11.42 -26.25 10.18
CA ALA A 43 -10.77 -27.51 9.80
C ALA A 43 -11.74 -28.46 9.04
N ASN A 44 -13.01 -28.48 9.43
CA ASN A 44 -14.05 -29.27 8.74
C ASN A 44 -14.52 -28.64 7.41
N HIS A 45 -14.28 -27.35 7.18
CA HIS A 45 -14.59 -26.67 5.90
C HIS A 45 -13.46 -26.78 4.88
N ALA A 46 -12.28 -27.27 5.29
CA ALA A 46 -11.13 -27.49 4.43
C ALA A 46 -11.17 -28.81 3.63
N GLU A 47 -12.13 -29.70 3.90
CA GLU A 47 -12.39 -30.92 3.10
C GLU A 47 -13.77 -30.89 2.44
N GLY A 48 -14.00 -29.87 1.61
CA GLY A 48 -14.94 -29.94 0.50
C GLY A 48 -14.16 -29.98 -0.82
N PRO A 49 -14.50 -30.85 -1.80
CA PRO A 49 -13.85 -30.85 -3.10
C PRO A 49 -14.36 -29.68 -3.94
N ASN A 50 -13.93 -28.47 -3.58
CA ASN A 50 -13.94 -27.29 -4.44
C ASN A 50 -12.75 -26.42 -4.05
N VAL A 51 -11.55 -27.00 -4.15
CA VAL A 51 -10.33 -26.22 -4.28
C VAL A 51 -10.42 -25.55 -5.65
N ALA A 52 -10.95 -24.32 -5.68
CA ALA A 52 -10.57 -23.40 -6.75
C ALA A 52 -9.04 -23.49 -6.85
N PRO A 53 -8.46 -23.73 -8.05
CA PRO A 53 -7.03 -24.01 -8.14
C PRO A 53 -6.29 -22.89 -7.42
N VAL A 54 -5.50 -23.24 -6.40
CA VAL A 54 -4.55 -22.28 -5.82
C VAL A 54 -3.83 -21.67 -7.00
N ALA A 55 -4.02 -20.36 -7.19
CA ALA A 55 -3.40 -19.65 -8.30
C ALA A 55 -1.90 -19.94 -8.19
N ARG A 56 -1.36 -20.61 -9.21
CA ARG A 56 0.03 -21.06 -9.18
C ARG A 56 0.93 -19.87 -8.86
N GLU A 57 1.61 -19.96 -7.72
CA GLU A 57 2.56 -18.94 -7.30
C GLU A 57 3.70 -18.87 -8.33
N CYS A 58 4.03 -17.65 -8.75
CA CYS A 58 5.21 -17.37 -9.55
C CYS A 58 6.46 -17.79 -8.78
N THR A 59 7.26 -18.68 -9.37
CA THR A 59 8.54 -19.09 -8.80
C THR A 59 9.67 -18.23 -9.35
N PHE A 60 10.82 -18.21 -8.66
CA PHE A 60 12.04 -17.61 -9.22
C PHE A 60 12.41 -18.20 -10.59
N ALA A 61 12.17 -19.50 -10.81
CA ALA A 61 12.38 -20.14 -12.10
C ALA A 61 11.44 -19.59 -13.19
N ASP A 62 10.20 -19.26 -12.85
CA ASP A 62 9.24 -18.64 -13.78
C ASP A 62 9.66 -17.20 -14.13
N PHE A 63 10.16 -16.44 -13.15
CA PHE A 63 10.76 -15.12 -13.38
C PHE A 63 11.98 -15.19 -14.32
N ILE A 64 12.92 -16.12 -14.07
CA ILE A 64 14.12 -16.27 -14.91
C ILE A 64 13.79 -16.76 -16.32
N LYS A 65 12.78 -17.62 -16.50
CA LYS A 65 12.30 -18.04 -17.83
C LYS A 65 11.82 -16.86 -18.68
N CYS A 66 11.29 -15.81 -18.07
CA CYS A 66 10.90 -14.58 -18.75
C CYS A 66 12.09 -13.69 -19.16
N SER A 67 13.33 -14.15 -18.93
CA SER A 67 14.57 -13.48 -19.36
C SER A 67 14.65 -12.02 -18.90
N PRO A 68 14.67 -11.78 -17.56
CA PRO A 68 14.78 -10.45 -17.01
C PRO A 68 16.07 -9.78 -17.50
N ILE A 69 15.98 -8.49 -17.79
CA ILE A 69 17.17 -7.72 -18.19
C ILE A 69 17.99 -7.36 -16.96
N THR A 70 19.31 -7.35 -17.11
CA THR A 70 20.24 -6.87 -16.08
C THR A 70 20.49 -5.37 -16.25
N PHE A 71 20.36 -4.59 -15.19
CA PHE A 71 20.83 -3.20 -15.17
C PHE A 71 22.32 -3.17 -14.82
N ARG A 72 23.13 -2.52 -15.66
CA ARG A 72 24.59 -2.38 -15.45
C ARG A 72 25.00 -0.96 -15.06
N GLY A 73 24.05 -0.05 -14.82
CA GLY A 73 24.33 1.34 -14.41
C GLY A 73 24.82 2.29 -15.51
N ASN A 74 25.14 1.81 -16.71
CA ASN A 74 25.82 2.62 -17.73
C ASN A 74 24.90 3.40 -18.71
N LYS A 75 23.59 3.42 -18.45
CA LYS A 75 22.60 4.01 -19.36
C LYS A 75 21.86 5.24 -18.78
N GLY A 76 22.29 5.74 -17.62
CA GLY A 76 21.70 6.90 -16.94
C GLY A 76 20.20 6.74 -16.65
N ALA A 77 19.53 7.87 -16.43
CA ALA A 77 18.09 7.99 -16.14
C ALA A 77 17.19 7.19 -17.10
N VAL A 78 17.34 7.41 -18.40
CA VAL A 78 16.52 6.76 -19.46
C VAL A 78 16.72 5.25 -19.45
N GLY A 79 17.97 4.82 -19.24
CA GLY A 79 18.30 3.40 -19.12
C GLY A 79 17.71 2.74 -17.89
N LEU A 80 17.69 3.46 -16.77
CA LEU A 80 17.06 2.99 -15.54
C LEU A 80 15.56 2.86 -15.73
N ILE A 81 14.86 3.90 -16.22
CA ILE A 81 13.41 3.86 -16.49
C ILE A 81 13.07 2.69 -17.41
N ARG A 82 13.78 2.53 -18.52
CA ARG A 82 13.56 1.40 -19.44
C ARG A 82 13.80 0.06 -18.76
N TRP A 83 14.76 -0.01 -17.84
CA TRP A 83 15.04 -1.22 -17.09
C TRP A 83 13.90 -1.56 -16.11
N ILE A 84 13.37 -0.54 -15.43
CA ILE A 84 12.24 -0.61 -14.50
C ILE A 84 11.00 -1.13 -15.24
N GLU A 85 10.59 -0.47 -16.33
CA GLU A 85 9.40 -0.84 -17.11
C GLU A 85 9.44 -2.29 -17.57
N LYS A 86 10.60 -2.73 -18.09
CA LYS A 86 10.74 -4.10 -18.56
C LYS A 86 10.83 -5.11 -17.41
N THR A 87 11.29 -4.70 -16.22
CA THR A 87 11.27 -5.54 -15.02
C THR A 87 9.85 -5.71 -14.49
N GLU A 88 9.04 -4.65 -14.48
CA GLU A 88 7.60 -4.73 -14.16
C GLU A 88 6.81 -5.59 -15.14
N MET A 89 7.13 -5.49 -16.44
CA MET A 89 6.57 -6.38 -17.46
C MET A 89 6.88 -7.84 -17.14
N VAL A 90 8.10 -8.17 -16.73
CA VAL A 90 8.49 -9.54 -16.37
C VAL A 90 7.72 -10.03 -15.14
N PHE A 91 7.52 -9.20 -14.11
CA PHE A 91 6.66 -9.54 -12.98
C PHE A 91 5.22 -9.83 -13.41
N THR A 92 4.67 -9.02 -14.32
CA THR A 92 3.32 -9.21 -14.87
C THR A 92 3.20 -10.53 -15.65
N VAL A 93 4.13 -10.81 -16.56
CA VAL A 93 4.11 -12.01 -17.40
C VAL A 93 4.32 -13.28 -16.58
N SER A 94 5.20 -13.23 -15.58
CA SER A 94 5.45 -14.35 -14.68
C SER A 94 4.32 -14.59 -13.67
N LYS A 95 3.31 -13.70 -13.64
CA LYS A 95 2.18 -13.71 -12.69
C LYS A 95 2.65 -13.64 -11.24
N CYS A 96 3.74 -12.91 -11.00
CA CYS A 96 4.29 -12.67 -9.67
C CYS A 96 3.37 -11.72 -8.90
N THR A 97 2.82 -12.19 -7.79
CA THR A 97 2.00 -11.39 -6.88
C THR A 97 2.88 -10.40 -6.10
N GLU A 98 2.30 -9.32 -5.59
CA GLU A 98 3.04 -8.36 -4.75
C GLU A 98 3.65 -9.02 -3.50
N ALA A 99 2.98 -10.04 -2.94
CA ALA A 99 3.48 -10.82 -1.82
C ALA A 99 4.75 -11.62 -2.12
N ASN A 100 4.98 -11.96 -3.40
CA ASN A 100 6.13 -12.75 -3.85
C ASN A 100 7.31 -11.89 -4.33
N LYS A 101 7.13 -10.58 -4.47
CA LYS A 101 8.25 -9.66 -4.69
C LYS A 101 9.04 -9.59 -3.37
N VAL A 102 10.35 -9.80 -3.39
CA VAL A 102 11.17 -9.69 -2.16
C VAL A 102 11.24 -8.21 -1.77
N VAL A 103 10.32 -7.80 -0.90
CA VAL A 103 10.05 -6.42 -0.51
C VAL A 103 11.08 -5.95 0.53
N LYS A 104 12.19 -5.34 0.09
CA LYS A 104 12.30 -3.91 0.43
C LYS A 104 11.33 -3.22 -0.52
N THR A 105 10.51 -2.27 -0.06
CA THR A 105 9.43 -1.73 -0.92
C THR A 105 10.00 -1.39 -2.29
N TRP A 106 9.28 -1.67 -3.37
CA TRP A 106 9.75 -1.31 -4.71
C TRP A 106 10.20 0.16 -4.75
N ALA A 107 9.51 1.02 -4.00
CA ALA A 107 9.93 2.37 -3.66
C ALA A 107 11.31 2.45 -2.96
N GLU A 108 11.58 1.70 -1.89
CA GLU A 108 12.91 1.58 -1.29
C GLU A 108 13.98 1.09 -2.26
N MET A 109 13.67 0.13 -3.14
CA MET A 109 14.59 -0.31 -4.17
C MET A 109 14.91 0.84 -5.14
N MET A 110 13.91 1.64 -5.53
CA MET A 110 14.13 2.84 -6.34
C MET A 110 14.96 3.89 -5.62
N VAL A 111 14.71 4.11 -4.34
CA VAL A 111 15.48 5.03 -3.51
C VAL A 111 16.95 4.57 -3.45
N MET A 112 17.22 3.29 -3.18
CA MET A 112 18.59 2.76 -3.20
C MET A 112 19.24 2.90 -4.60
N MET A 113 18.51 2.54 -5.66
CA MET A 113 19.05 2.61 -7.03
C MET A 113 19.33 4.05 -7.48
N THR A 114 18.51 5.02 -7.05
CA THR A 114 18.74 6.43 -7.36
C THR A 114 19.85 7.02 -6.50
N GLU A 115 19.93 6.71 -5.20
CA GLU A 115 20.97 7.24 -4.30
C GLU A 115 22.37 6.66 -4.58
N ASP A 116 22.46 5.35 -4.88
CA ASP A 116 23.75 4.67 -5.03
C ASP A 116 24.33 4.75 -6.46
N PHE A 117 23.48 4.88 -7.50
CA PHE A 117 23.93 4.86 -8.89
C PHE A 117 23.85 6.21 -9.61
N PHE A 118 23.18 7.22 -9.05
CA PHE A 118 23.09 8.54 -9.68
C PHE A 118 23.96 9.54 -8.93
N PRO A 119 24.87 10.25 -9.62
CA PRO A 119 25.59 11.36 -9.02
C PRO A 119 24.60 12.40 -8.44
N PRO A 120 24.86 12.99 -7.27
CA PRO A 120 23.99 14.00 -6.66
C PRO A 120 23.65 15.15 -7.61
N GLU A 121 24.56 15.52 -8.51
CA GLU A 121 24.37 16.57 -9.50
C GLU A 121 23.35 16.19 -10.56
N GLU A 122 23.23 14.90 -10.90
CA GLU A 122 22.22 14.40 -11.83
C GLU A 122 20.84 14.40 -11.18
N ILE A 123 20.76 13.96 -9.91
CA ILE A 123 19.54 14.03 -9.12
C ILE A 123 19.04 15.47 -9.02
N GLN A 124 19.91 16.41 -8.62
CA GLN A 124 19.54 17.82 -8.51
C GLN A 124 19.05 18.42 -9.84
N ARG A 125 19.69 18.07 -10.98
CA ARG A 125 19.22 18.51 -12.29
C ARG A 125 17.79 18.04 -12.57
N MET A 126 17.49 16.78 -12.26
CA MET A 126 16.15 16.21 -12.44
C MET A 126 15.12 16.82 -11.48
N GLU A 127 15.49 17.10 -10.23
CA GLU A 127 14.63 17.79 -9.26
C GLU A 127 14.29 19.21 -9.72
N VAL A 128 15.29 19.96 -10.22
CA VAL A 128 15.10 21.29 -10.80
C VAL A 128 14.21 21.24 -12.04
N GLU A 129 14.38 20.23 -12.89
CA GLU A 129 13.52 20.03 -14.05
C GLU A 129 12.07 19.76 -13.64
N LEU A 130 11.85 18.85 -12.68
CA LEU A 130 10.51 18.54 -12.15
C LEU A 130 9.83 19.76 -11.51
N TRP A 131 10.60 20.58 -10.80
CA TRP A 131 10.09 21.80 -10.20
C TRP A 131 9.60 22.82 -11.24
N ASN A 132 10.39 22.97 -12.31
CA ASN A 132 10.17 23.95 -13.37
C ASN A 132 9.36 23.41 -14.55
N LEU A 133 8.92 22.14 -14.52
CA LEU A 133 8.13 21.55 -15.58
C LEU A 133 6.81 22.31 -15.75
N ARG A 134 6.48 22.63 -17.00
CA ARG A 134 5.26 23.33 -17.41
C ARG A 134 4.72 22.72 -18.70
N VAL A 135 3.40 22.70 -18.87
CA VAL A 135 2.78 22.39 -20.17
C VAL A 135 3.20 23.47 -21.16
N LYS A 136 3.75 23.07 -22.31
CA LYS A 136 4.02 23.95 -23.44
C LYS A 136 2.87 23.85 -24.43
N GLU A 137 2.37 25.00 -24.89
CA GLU A 137 1.26 25.10 -25.84
C GLU A 137 0.01 24.33 -25.35
N MET A 138 -0.32 23.19 -25.98
CA MET A 138 -1.39 22.27 -25.57
C MET A 138 -0.95 20.80 -25.52
N ASP A 139 0.35 20.51 -25.51
CA ASP A 139 0.84 19.13 -25.49
C ASP A 139 0.89 18.54 -24.08
N ILE A 140 -0.30 18.24 -23.56
CA ILE A 140 -0.46 17.61 -22.25
C ILE A 140 0.15 16.20 -22.22
N SER A 141 0.23 15.51 -23.37
CA SER A 141 0.75 14.13 -23.46
C SER A 141 2.25 14.09 -23.19
N SER A 142 3.03 14.96 -23.84
CA SER A 142 4.47 15.07 -23.59
C SER A 142 4.76 15.56 -22.17
N TYR A 143 3.96 16.50 -21.65
CA TYR A 143 4.05 16.93 -20.26
C TYR A 143 3.82 15.75 -19.29
N THR A 144 2.75 14.99 -19.50
CA THR A 144 2.39 13.85 -18.63
C THR A 144 3.46 12.78 -18.64
N THR A 145 3.95 12.44 -19.84
CA THR A 145 5.03 11.47 -20.02
C THR A 145 6.27 11.92 -19.26
N ARG A 146 6.73 13.16 -19.48
CA ARG A 146 7.93 13.67 -18.82
C ARG A 146 7.77 13.82 -17.32
N PHE A 147 6.59 14.24 -16.85
CA PHE A 147 6.28 14.32 -15.43
C PHE A 147 6.38 12.93 -14.78
N ASN A 148 5.77 11.91 -15.39
CA ASN A 148 5.78 10.54 -14.89
C ASN A 148 7.21 9.96 -14.81
N GLU A 149 8.05 10.23 -15.80
CA GLU A 149 9.47 9.86 -15.75
C GLU A 149 10.19 10.51 -14.55
N LEU A 150 10.01 11.83 -14.36
CA LEU A 150 10.71 12.59 -13.34
C LEU A 150 10.27 12.23 -11.91
N VAL A 151 8.98 11.94 -11.69
CA VAL A 151 8.50 11.51 -10.36
C VAL A 151 8.99 10.12 -9.97
N ILE A 152 9.25 9.23 -10.93
CA ILE A 152 9.89 7.93 -10.68
C ILE A 152 11.35 8.13 -10.26
N LEU A 153 12.04 9.08 -10.89
CA LEU A 153 13.47 9.35 -10.64
C LEU A 153 13.74 10.23 -9.43
N CYS A 154 12.77 11.06 -9.01
CA CYS A 154 12.90 12.00 -7.88
C CYS A 154 11.85 11.72 -6.79
N PRO A 155 11.80 10.50 -6.21
CA PRO A 155 10.74 10.13 -5.26
C PRO A 155 10.72 11.03 -4.00
N ARG A 156 11.89 11.59 -3.61
CA ARG A 156 12.02 12.52 -2.48
C ARG A 156 11.24 13.82 -2.67
N MET A 157 11.08 14.30 -3.91
CA MET A 157 10.33 15.52 -4.23
C MET A 157 8.81 15.33 -4.15
N VAL A 158 8.33 14.09 -4.27
CA VAL A 158 6.91 13.72 -4.32
C VAL A 158 6.62 12.49 -3.45
N PRO A 159 6.85 12.56 -2.13
CA PRO A 159 6.81 11.39 -1.24
C PRO A 159 5.41 10.80 -1.03
N THR A 160 4.37 11.45 -1.52
CA THR A 160 2.97 11.02 -1.37
C THR A 160 2.19 11.27 -2.65
N GLU A 161 1.14 10.49 -2.89
CA GLU A 161 0.23 10.72 -4.02
C GLU A 161 -0.37 12.13 -4.00
N ARG A 162 -0.67 12.69 -2.83
CA ARG A 162 -1.11 14.09 -2.70
C ARG A 162 -0.06 15.06 -3.27
N LYS A 163 1.21 14.90 -2.88
CA LYS A 163 2.30 15.76 -3.35
C LYS A 163 2.55 15.59 -4.84
N LYS A 164 2.38 14.39 -5.38
CA LYS A 164 2.43 14.10 -6.81
C LYS A 164 1.33 14.84 -7.57
N VAL A 165 0.08 14.79 -7.11
CA VAL A 165 -1.04 15.54 -7.72
C VAL A 165 -0.80 17.06 -7.65
N GLU A 166 -0.39 17.58 -6.49
CA GLU A 166 -0.05 19.01 -6.33
C GLU A 166 1.04 19.44 -7.33
N ALA A 167 2.10 18.64 -7.47
CA ALA A 167 3.19 18.92 -8.41
C ALA A 167 2.71 18.86 -9.87
N TYR A 168 1.85 17.92 -10.22
CA TYR A 168 1.27 17.81 -11.57
C TYR A 168 0.42 19.04 -11.91
N ILE A 169 -0.44 19.47 -10.98
CA ILE A 169 -1.31 20.65 -11.16
C ILE A 169 -0.49 21.93 -11.27
N ARG A 170 0.61 22.06 -10.51
CA ARG A 170 1.52 23.23 -10.56
C ARG A 170 2.07 23.49 -11.97
N GLY A 171 2.25 22.45 -12.78
CA GLY A 171 2.78 22.58 -14.14
C GLY A 171 1.73 22.86 -15.22
N LEU A 172 0.43 22.77 -14.88
CA LEU A 172 -0.65 23.07 -15.83
C LEU A 172 -0.75 24.57 -16.11
N SER A 173 -1.19 24.94 -17.32
CA SER A 173 -1.50 26.32 -17.65
C SER A 173 -2.73 26.81 -16.85
N GLU A 174 -2.79 28.12 -16.57
CA GLU A 174 -3.88 28.71 -15.77
C GLU A 174 -5.28 28.43 -16.36
N ASN A 175 -5.38 28.27 -17.68
CA ASN A 175 -6.63 27.93 -18.36
C ASN A 175 -7.16 26.53 -17.99
N ILE A 176 -6.27 25.54 -17.81
CA ILE A 176 -6.65 24.15 -17.45
C ILE A 176 -6.82 24.02 -15.93
N LYS A 177 -6.02 24.76 -15.18
CA LYS A 177 -6.01 24.75 -13.72
C LYS A 177 -7.37 25.14 -13.14
N GLY A 178 -8.04 26.15 -13.72
CA GLY A 178 -9.38 26.58 -13.33
C GLY A 178 -10.46 25.49 -13.48
N GLU A 179 -10.39 24.65 -14.52
CA GLU A 179 -11.32 23.53 -14.73
C GLU A 179 -11.08 22.41 -13.71
N VAL A 180 -9.82 22.02 -13.49
CA VAL A 180 -9.45 20.92 -12.58
C VAL A 180 -9.78 21.26 -11.13
N THR A 181 -9.60 22.51 -10.69
CA THR A 181 -9.94 22.93 -9.32
C THR A 181 -11.43 23.15 -9.08
N SER A 182 -12.26 23.27 -10.12
CA SER A 182 -13.72 23.46 -9.97
C SER A 182 -14.54 22.18 -10.06
N SER A 183 -13.92 21.07 -10.47
CA SER A 183 -14.60 19.77 -10.59
C SER A 183 -14.52 19.01 -9.26
N GLU A 184 -15.66 18.90 -8.56
CA GLU A 184 -15.81 17.89 -7.51
C GLU A 184 -15.83 16.49 -8.14
N PRO A 185 -15.19 15.48 -7.53
CA PRO A 185 -15.35 14.10 -7.98
C PRO A 185 -16.77 13.63 -7.68
N ALA A 186 -17.39 12.98 -8.66
CA ALA A 186 -18.68 12.29 -8.50
C ALA A 186 -18.55 11.02 -7.65
#